data_AF-A0A964W159-F1
#
_entry.id   AF-A0A964W159-F1
#
_cell.length_a   1.000
_cell.length_b   1.000
_cell.length_c   1.000
_cell.angle_alpha   90.00
_cell.angle_beta   90.00
_cell.angle_gamma   90.00
#
_symmetry.space_group_name_H-M   'P 1'
#
loop_
_entity.id
_entity.type
_entity.pdbx_description
1 polymer ?
#
loop_
_entity_poly.entity_id
_entity_poly.type
_entity_poly.pdbx_seq_one_letter_code
_entity_poly.pdbx_strand_id
1 'polypeptide(L)'
;MKKLINLLGFAFAFITSILIICTFMTTYQFYYVGQIFNSYLPIQLGVCITMAIIALRFLIIETGKKRLVYFAFSLAISVSLIFFMINLIK
;
A
#
# COMPACT_ATOMS: atom_id res chain seq x y z
N MET A 1 3.79 20.03 9.12
CA MET A 1 3.09 18.71 9.15
C MET A 1 2.53 18.29 7.80
N LYS A 2 1.69 19.12 7.14
CA LYS A 2 1.05 18.75 5.85
C LYS A 2 2.03 18.36 4.73
N LYS A 3 3.14 19.11 4.54
CA LYS A 3 4.19 18.79 3.56
C LYS A 3 4.88 17.45 3.83
N LEU A 4 5.09 17.11 5.09
CA LEU A 4 5.77 15.87 5.51
C LEU A 4 4.91 14.64 5.17
N ILE A 5 3.60 14.71 5.46
CA ILE A 5 2.64 13.64 5.13
C ILE A 5 2.52 13.47 3.61
N ASN A 6 2.50 14.57 2.84
CA ASN A 6 2.50 14.49 1.38
C ASN A 6 3.78 13.84 0.84
N LEU A 7 4.95 14.22 1.35
CA LEU A 7 6.23 13.63 0.95
C LEU A 7 6.28 12.13 1.29
N LEU A 8 5.83 11.77 2.49
CA LEU A 8 5.77 10.37 2.94
C LEU A 8 4.82 9.55 2.05
N GLY A 9 3.63 10.07 1.76
CA GLY A 9 2.68 9.43 0.87
C GLY A 9 3.24 9.22 -0.54
N PHE A 10 3.96 10.22 -1.07
CA PHE A 10 4.62 10.10 -2.37
C PHE A 10 5.74 9.04 -2.36
N ALA A 11 6.60 9.03 -1.33
CA ALA A 11 7.68 8.07 -1.20
C ALA A 11 7.17 6.63 -1.11
N PHE A 12 6.14 6.37 -0.29
CA PHE A 12 5.53 5.04 -0.19
C PHE A 12 4.79 4.61 -1.45
N ALA A 13 4.11 5.54 -2.14
CA ALA A 13 3.51 5.26 -3.43
C ALA A 13 4.57 4.88 -4.47
N PHE A 14 5.70 5.58 -4.50
CA PHE A 14 6.82 5.26 -5.36
C PHE A 14 7.41 3.86 -5.06
N ILE A 15 7.68 3.55 -3.80
CA ILE A 15 8.15 2.22 -3.39
C ILE A 15 7.14 1.13 -3.79
N THR A 16 5.85 1.36 -3.58
CA THR A 16 4.80 0.39 -3.93
C THR A 16 4.70 0.18 -5.44
N SER A 17 4.93 1.21 -6.25
CA SER A 17 5.01 1.06 -7.71
C SER A 17 6.17 0.15 -8.14
N ILE A 18 7.33 0.25 -7.48
CA ILE A 18 8.47 -0.64 -7.70
C ILE A 18 8.11 -2.07 -7.30
N LEU A 19 7.48 -2.27 -6.13
CA LEU A 19 7.04 -3.59 -5.68
C LEU A 19 6.07 -4.25 -6.66
N ILE A 20 5.16 -3.47 -7.26
CA ILE A 20 4.25 -3.95 -8.31
C ILE A 20 5.05 -4.45 -9.53
N ILE A 21 6.01 -3.65 -10.01
CA ILE A 21 6.86 -4.04 -11.14
C ILE A 21 7.66 -5.31 -10.82
N CYS A 22 8.29 -5.38 -9.65
CA CYS A 22 9.03 -6.57 -9.21
C CYS A 22 8.14 -7.81 -9.12
N THR A 23 6.89 -7.66 -8.65
CA THR A 23 5.92 -8.75 -8.60
C THR A 23 5.57 -9.22 -10.01
N PHE A 24 5.30 -8.32 -10.95
CA PHE A 24 5.07 -8.72 -12.36
C PHE A 24 6.30 -9.38 -13.00
N MET A 25 7.51 -8.95 -12.65
CA MET A 25 8.75 -9.56 -13.14
C MET A 25 8.91 -11.04 -12.73
N THR A 26 8.25 -11.50 -11.66
CA THR A 26 8.26 -12.92 -11.29
C THR A 26 7.67 -13.82 -12.38
N THR A 27 6.74 -13.30 -13.20
CA THR A 27 6.16 -14.00 -14.36
C THR A 27 7.22 -14.40 -15.39
N TYR A 28 8.32 -13.65 -15.47
CA TYR A 28 9.42 -13.89 -16.40
C TYR A 28 10.50 -14.84 -15.84
N GLN A 29 10.23 -15.53 -14.71
CA GLN A 29 11.12 -16.49 -14.07
C GLN A 29 12.56 -15.98 -13.79
N PHE A 30 12.72 -14.68 -13.55
CA PHE A 30 14.00 -14.15 -13.06
C PHE A 30 14.30 -14.76 -11.68
N TYR A 31 15.34 -15.62 -11.60
CA TYR A 31 15.64 -16.44 -10.43
C TYR A 31 15.70 -15.65 -9.11
N TYR A 32 16.40 -14.51 -9.09
CA TYR A 32 16.53 -13.67 -7.90
C TYR A 32 15.25 -12.93 -7.50
N VAL A 33 14.46 -12.48 -8.48
CA VAL A 33 13.19 -11.78 -8.22
C VAL A 33 12.14 -12.78 -7.73
N GLY A 34 12.10 -13.97 -8.34
CA GLY A 34 11.20 -15.05 -7.99
C GLY A 34 11.46 -15.69 -6.62
N GLN A 35 12.61 -15.48 -5.98
CA GLN A 35 12.84 -15.92 -4.59
C GLN A 35 12.28 -14.94 -3.56
N ILE A 36 12.42 -13.64 -3.80
CA ILE A 36 12.02 -12.58 -2.86
C ILE A 36 10.52 -12.22 -3.03
N PHE A 37 10.03 -12.26 -4.27
CA PHE A 37 8.67 -11.82 -4.64
C PHE A 37 7.74 -12.97 -5.02
N ASN A 38 8.11 -14.24 -4.75
CA ASN A 38 7.22 -15.39 -5.00
C ASN A 38 5.90 -15.29 -4.23
N SER A 39 5.94 -14.63 -3.07
CA SER A 39 4.77 -14.38 -2.27
C SER A 39 4.18 -13.02 -2.63
N TYR A 40 2.86 -12.90 -2.63
CA TYR A 40 2.16 -11.61 -2.71
C TYR A 40 2.32 -10.77 -1.44
N LEU A 41 2.96 -11.28 -0.38
CA LEU A 41 3.10 -10.59 0.89
C LEU A 41 3.82 -9.23 0.81
N PRO A 42 4.91 -9.04 0.04
CA PRO A 42 5.57 -7.75 -0.13
C PRO A 42 4.66 -6.70 -0.78
N ILE A 43 3.88 -7.08 -1.79
CA ILE A 43 2.95 -6.15 -2.47
C ILE A 43 1.78 -5.79 -1.54
N GLN A 44 1.27 -6.77 -0.78
CA GLN A 44 0.19 -6.55 0.20
C GLN A 44 0.63 -5.58 1.29
N LEU A 45 1.86 -5.73 1.82
CA LEU A 45 2.43 -4.80 2.80
C LEU A 45 2.60 -3.39 2.21
N GLY A 46 3.17 -3.27 1.00
CA GLY A 46 3.37 -1.98 0.34
C GLY A 46 2.06 -1.22 0.13
N VAL A 47 1.05 -1.89 -0.42
CA VAL A 47 -0.27 -1.30 -0.65
C VAL A 47 -0.95 -0.96 0.68
N CYS A 48 -0.85 -1.83 1.69
CA CYS A 48 -1.43 -1.59 3.01
C CYS A 48 -0.88 -0.31 3.66
N ILE A 49 0.45 -0.15 3.71
CA ILE A 49 1.09 1.02 4.31
C ILE A 49 0.74 2.29 3.53
N THR A 50 0.76 2.21 2.20
CA THR A 50 0.43 3.36 1.34
C THR A 50 -1.01 3.82 1.56
N MET A 51 -1.97 2.89 1.64
CA MET A 51 -3.37 3.21 1.91
C MET A 51 -3.58 3.76 3.32
N ALA A 52 -2.85 3.28 4.33
CA ALA A 52 -2.88 3.84 5.69
C ALA A 52 -2.37 5.30 5.72
N ILE A 53 -1.28 5.59 5.02
CA ILE A 53 -0.72 6.96 4.92
C ILE A 53 -1.68 7.88 4.15
N ILE A 54 -2.30 7.39 3.08
CA ILE A 54 -3.32 8.13 2.33
C ILE A 54 -4.56 8.41 3.19
N ALA A 55 -5.00 7.46 4.01
CA ALA A 55 -6.08 7.67 4.98
C ALA A 55 -5.72 8.80 5.95
N LEU A 56 -4.55 8.72 6.59
CA LEU A 56 -4.05 9.79 7.47
C LEU A 56 -3.97 11.15 6.76
N ARG A 57 -3.52 11.17 5.50
CA ARG A 57 -3.47 12.36 4.67
C ARG A 57 -4.86 12.98 4.49
N PHE A 58 -5.86 12.19 4.11
CA PHE A 58 -7.23 12.68 3.96
C PHE A 58 -7.78 13.20 5.28
N LEU A 59 -7.49 12.53 6.40
CA LEU A 59 -7.97 12.96 7.72
C LEU A 59 -7.40 14.33 8.14
N ILE A 60 -6.11 14.58 7.90
CA ILE A 60 -5.36 15.72 8.46
C ILE A 60 -5.32 16.92 7.50
N ILE A 61 -5.21 16.68 6.20
CA ILE A 61 -4.94 17.76 5.23
C ILE A 61 -6.23 18.31 4.63
N GLU A 62 -7.17 17.43 4.31
CA GLU A 62 -8.31 17.76 3.45
C GLU A 62 -9.51 18.24 4.28
N THR A 63 -10.20 19.24 3.75
CA THR A 63 -11.40 19.83 4.37
C THR A 63 -12.57 19.74 3.39
N GLY A 64 -13.63 19.02 3.76
CA GLY A 64 -14.82 18.87 2.92
C GLY A 64 -15.59 17.58 3.14
N LYS A 65 -16.82 17.51 2.60
CA LYS A 65 -17.73 16.35 2.77
C LYS A 65 -17.17 15.05 2.17
N LYS A 66 -16.39 15.16 1.09
CA LYS A 66 -15.75 13.99 0.43
C LYS A 66 -14.59 13.39 1.23
N ARG A 67 -14.07 14.10 2.24
CA ARG A 67 -12.97 13.65 3.09
C ARG A 67 -13.23 12.30 3.73
N LEU A 68 -14.39 12.17 4.37
CA LEU A 68 -14.76 10.96 5.11
C LEU A 68 -14.90 9.75 4.19
N VAL A 69 -15.41 9.95 2.97
CA VAL A 69 -15.58 8.87 1.98
C VAL A 69 -14.21 8.33 1.56
N TYR A 70 -13.30 9.20 1.14
CA TYR A 70 -11.96 8.77 0.73
C TYR A 70 -11.15 8.19 1.89
N PHE A 71 -11.26 8.78 3.07
CA PHE A 71 -10.67 8.24 4.30
C PHE A 71 -11.17 6.83 4.58
N ALA A 72 -12.49 6.63 4.69
CA ALA A 72 -13.09 5.34 5.00
C ALA A 72 -12.74 4.28 3.95
N PHE A 73 -12.74 4.66 2.66
CA PHE A 73 -12.35 3.75 1.58
C PHE A 73 -10.89 3.31 1.69
N SER A 74 -9.96 4.25 1.88
CA SER A 74 -8.54 3.92 2.06
C SER A 74 -8.28 3.07 3.30
N LEU A 75 -9.02 3.32 4.39
CA LEU A 75 -8.90 2.57 5.64
C LEU A 75 -9.45 1.15 5.47
N ALA A 76 -10.59 0.99 4.79
CA ALA A 76 -11.19 -0.31 4.50
C ALA A 76 -10.23 -1.21 3.68
N ILE A 77 -9.54 -0.65 2.68
CA ILE A 77 -8.53 -1.39 1.90
C ILE A 77 -7.39 -1.84 2.81
N SER A 78 -6.86 -0.93 3.64
CA SER A 78 -5.76 -1.26 4.56
C SER A 78 -6.14 -2.36 5.56
N VAL A 79 -7.32 -2.26 6.19
CA VAL A 79 -7.83 -3.28 7.12
C VAL A 79 -8.06 -4.62 6.43
N SER A 80 -8.62 -4.61 5.21
CA SER A 80 -8.84 -5.83 4.44
C SER A 80 -7.52 -6.54 4.14
N LEU A 81 -6.48 -5.80 3.76
CA LEU A 81 -5.16 -6.36 3.51
C LEU A 81 -4.51 -6.94 4.77
N ILE A 82 -4.66 -6.29 5.92
CA ILE A 82 -4.21 -6.82 7.22
C ILE A 82 -4.94 -8.13 7.53
N PHE A 83 -6.26 -8.18 7.34
CA PHE A 83 -7.05 -9.38 7.56
C PHE A 83 -6.59 -10.54 6.67
N PHE A 84 -6.34 -10.29 5.39
CA PHE A 84 -5.82 -11.31 4.46
C PHE A 84 -4.40 -11.75 4.80
N MET A 85 -3.53 -10.83 5.27
CA MET A 85 -2.18 -11.18 5.69
C MET A 85 -2.17 -12.08 6.95
N ILE A 86 -3.06 -11.82 7.91
CA ILE A 86 -3.16 -12.62 9.15
C ILE A 86 -3.78 -14.00 8.88
N ASN A 87 -4.80 -14.07 8.00
CA ASN A 87 -5.45 -15.32 7.63
C ASN A 87 -4.76 -16.04 6.47
N LEU A 88 -3.54 -15.63 6.11
CA LEU A 88 -2.74 -16.34 5.11
C LEU A 88 -2.33 -17.70 5.70
N ILE A 89 -3.11 -18.73 5.41
CA ILE A 89 -2.79 -20.12 5.74
C ILE A 89 -1.51 -20.46 4.97
N LYS A 90 -0.46 -20.83 5.72
CA LYS A 90 0.85 -21.26 5.19
C LYS A 90 0.72 -22.51 4.32
#